data_AF-A0A2N5H525-F1
#
_entry.id   AF-A0A2N5H525-F1
#
_cell.length_a   1.000
_cell.length_b   1.000
_cell.length_c   1.000
_cell.angle_alpha   90.00
_cell.angle_beta   90.00
_cell.angle_gamma   90.00
#
_symmetry.space_group_name_H-M   'P 1'
#
loop_
_entity.id
_entity.type
_entity.pdbx_description
1 polymer ?
#
loop_
_entity_poly.entity_id
_entity_poly.type
_entity_poly.pdbx_seq_one_letter_code
_entity_poly.pdbx_strand_id
1 'polypeptide(L)' 'MPAHLDYYLVRFVDLNSGQFYEEEMSRTRIELLKLSNNIGNNIQILNKSYTRTESLVGR' A
#
# COMPACT_ATOMS: atom_id res chain seq x y z
N MET A 1 -0.66 24.78 -4.80
CA MET A 1 -0.61 24.11 -3.48
C MET A 1 0.18 22.82 -3.64
N PRO A 2 1.21 22.53 -2.84
CA PRO A 2 1.88 21.23 -2.90
C PRO A 2 0.92 20.16 -2.43
N ALA A 3 0.69 19.14 -3.26
CA ALA A 3 -0.07 17.96 -2.86
C ALA A 3 0.83 17.11 -1.98
N HIS A 4 0.59 17.12 -0.66
CA HIS A 4 1.21 16.15 0.23
C HIS A 4 0.65 14.76 -0.13
N LEU A 5 1.51 13.90 -0.66
CA LEU A 5 1.18 12.50 -0.93
C LEU A 5 1.70 11.67 0.24
N ASP A 6 0.79 11.20 1.09
CA ASP A 6 1.11 10.24 2.16
C ASP A 6 1.38 8.87 1.53
N TYR A 7 2.61 8.38 1.70
CA TYR A 7 3.02 7.03 1.37
C TYR A 7 3.07 6.18 2.65
N TYR A 8 2.71 4.91 2.51
CA TYR A 8 2.75 3.93 3.58
C TYR A 8 3.57 2.74 3.10
N LEU A 9 4.42 2.21 3.97
CA LEU A 9 5.04 0.92 3.72
C LEU A 9 4.02 -0.15 4.07
N VAL A 10 3.59 -0.92 3.08
CA VAL A 10 2.52 -1.91 3.22
C VAL A 10 3.08 -3.29 2.98
N ARG A 11 2.91 -4.17 3.98
CA ARG A 11 3.20 -5.58 3.85
C ARG A 11 1.92 -6.35 3.61
N PHE A 12 1.89 -7.12 2.53
CA PHE A 12 0.74 -7.93 2.15
C PHE A 12 1.17 -9.32 1.71
N VAL A 13 0.23 -10.26 1.74
CA VAL A 13 0.43 -11.64 1.29
C VAL A 13 -0.60 -11.96 0.22
N ASP A 14 -0.16 -12.63 -0.83
CA ASP A 14 -1.04 -13.29 -1.77
C ASP A 14 -1.35 -14.69 -1.24
N LEU A 15 -2.60 -14.96 -0.87
CA LEU A 15 -3.01 -16.24 -0.27
C LEU A 15 -3.13 -17.37 -1.31
N ASN A 16 -3.11 -17.07 -2.61
CA ASN A 16 -3.08 -18.10 -3.66
C ASN A 16 -1.68 -18.70 -3.79
N SER A 17 -0.66 -17.85 -3.74
CA SER A 17 0.74 -18.23 -3.91
C SER A 17 1.50 -18.38 -2.58
N GLY A 18 0.95 -17.85 -1.49
CA GLY A 18 1.62 -17.77 -0.18
C GLY A 18 2.78 -16.77 -0.15
N GLN A 19 2.95 -15.95 -1.18
CA GLN A 19 4.08 -15.02 -1.28
C GLN A 19 3.84 -13.73 -0.50
N PHE A 20 4.88 -13.25 0.16
CA PHE A 20 4.88 -12.00 0.92
C PHE A 20 5.51 -10.88 0.09
N TYR A 21 4.88 -9.72 0.13
CA TYR A 21 5.33 -8.52 -0.55
C TYR A 21 5.36 -7.34 0.43
N GLU A 22 6.28 -6.43 0.18
CA GLU A 22 6.41 -5.17 0.90
C GLU A 22 6.68 -4.05 -0.11
N GLU A 23 5.77 -3.08 -0.19
CA GLU A 23 5.83 -1.98 -1.17
C GLU A 23 5.37 -0.67 -0.52
N GLU A 24 5.99 0.45 -0.90
CA GLU A 24 5.49 1.78 -0.58
C GLU A 24 4.27 2.11 -1.45
N MET A 25 3.13 2.34 -0.82
CA MET A 25 1.87 2.63 -1.51
C MET A 25 1.22 3.91 -0.99
N SER A 26 0.62 4.68 -1.90
CA SER A 26 -0.23 5.80 -1.51
C SER A 26 -1.53 5.30 -0.87
N ARG A 27 -2.17 6.17 -0.08
CA ARG A 27 -3.49 5.87 0.52
C ARG A 27 -4.51 5.33 -0.49
N THR A 28 -4.63 5.98 -1.64
CA THR A 28 -5.57 5.59 -2.70
C THR A 28 -5.29 4.16 -3.19
N ARG A 29 -4.03 3.80 -3.37
CA ARG A 29 -3.66 2.45 -3.86
C ARG A 29 -3.99 1.38 -2.83
N ILE A 30 -3.84 1.68 -1.54
CA ILE A 30 -4.20 0.77 -0.45
C ILE A 30 -5.71 0.53 -0.38
N GLU A 31 -6.50 1.59 -0.59
CA GLU A 31 -7.97 1.49 -0.62
C GLU A 31 -8.44 0.66 -1.83
N LEU A 32 -7.84 0.84 -3.00
CA LEU A 32 -8.09 0.01 -4.18
C LEU A 32 -7.70 -1.46 -3.94
N LEU A 33 -6.58 -1.72 -3.28
CA LEU A 33 -6.14 -3.08 -2.95
C LEU A 33 -7.13 -3.78 -2.02
N LYS A 34 -7.68 -3.06 -1.04
CA LYS A 34 -8.75 -3.56 -0.15
C LYS A 34 -10.06 -3.83 -0.88
N LEU A 35 -10.47 -2.94 -1.78
CA LEU A 35 -11.68 -3.14 -2.60
C LEU A 35 -11.53 -4.36 -3.51
N SER A 36 -10.36 -4.50 -4.13
CA SER A 36 -9.99 -5.65 -4.95
C SER A 36 -10.07 -6.97 -4.16
N ASN A 37 -9.61 -6.98 -2.90
CA ASN A 37 -9.68 -8.13 -2.02
C ASN A 37 -11.14 -8.56 -1.73
N ASN A 38 -12.06 -7.60 -1.56
CA ASN A 38 -13.49 -7.90 -1.38
C ASN A 38 -14.19 -8.47 -2.63
N ILE A 39 -13.59 -8.34 -3.82
CA ILE A 39 -14.18 -8.78 -5.11
C ILE A 39 -13.62 -10.16 -5.53
N GLY A 40 -12.86 -10.82 -4.66
CA GLY A 40 -12.37 -12.20 -4.89
C GLY A 40 -10.89 -12.30 -5.24
N ASN A 41 -10.12 -11.23 -5.11
CA ASN A 41 -8.65 -11.36 -5.05
C ASN A 41 -8.23 -11.78 -3.65
N ASN A 42 -7.30 -12.72 -3.56
CA ASN A 42 -6.87 -13.30 -2.29
C ASN A 42 -5.64 -12.57 -1.72
N ILE A 43 -5.69 -11.22 -1.65
CA ILE A 43 -4.54 -10.41 -1.17
C ILE A 43 -4.83 -9.86 0.23
N GLN A 44 -4.19 -10.39 1.26
CA GLN A 44 -4.38 -9.93 2.63
C GLN A 44 -3.28 -8.94 3.06
N ILE A 45 -3.68 -7.75 3.53
CA ILE A 45 -2.73 -6.80 4.13
C ILE A 45 -2.44 -7.24 5.57
N LEU A 46 -1.17 -7.48 5.86
CA LEU A 46 -0.71 -7.98 7.17
C LEU A 46 -0.31 -6.84 8.10
N ASN A 47 0.38 -5.84 7.56
CA ASN A 47 0.83 -4.69 8.33
C ASN A 47 0.87 -3.42 7.47
N LYS A 48 0.67 -2.28 8.13
CA LYS A 48 0.79 -0.95 7.55
C LYS A 48 1.61 -0.10 8.51
N SER A 49 2.85 0.18 8.15
CA SER A 49 3.70 1.11 8.90
C SER A 49 3.76 2.45 8.18
N TYR A 50 3.60 3.53 8.95
CA TYR A 50 3.75 4.88 8.43
C TYR A 50 5.24 5.19 8.29
N THR A 51 5.75 5.14 7.06
CA THR A 51 7.05 5.71 6.75
C THR A 51 6.75 7.05 6.10
N ARG A 52 7.03 8.15 6.82
CA ARG A 52 6.90 9.49 6.26
C ARG A 52 8.04 9.68 5.26
N THR A 53 7.83 9.29 4.02
CA THR A 53 8.75 9.59 2.93
C THR A 53 8.46 11.03 2.50
N GLU A 54 9.30 11.99 2.91
CA GLU A 54 9.24 13.35 2.36
C GLU A 54 9.45 13.23 0.85
N SER A 55 8.42 13.60 0.08
CA SER A 55 8.53 13.65 -1.38
C SER A 55 9.71 14.54 -1.75
N LEU A 56 10.74 13.97 -2.38
CA LEU A 56 11.91 14.69 -2.91
C LEU A 56 11.54 15.62 -4.09
N VAL A 57 10.28 15.71 -4.48
CA VAL A 57 9.79 16.65 -5.51
C VAL A 57 9.57 18.02 -4.87
N GLY A 58 10.67 18.72 -4.58
CA GLY A 58 10.64 20.02 -3.92
C GLY A 58 12.02 20.60 -3.61
N ARG A 59 12.92 20.65 -4.59
CA ARG A 59 14.00 21.63 -4.65
C ARG A 59 13.98 22.32 -6.00
#